data_AF-A0A7X8DR13-F1
#
_entry.id   AF-A0A7X8DR13-F1
#
_cell.length_a   1.000
_cell.length_b   1.000
_cell.length_c   1.000
_cell.angle_alpha   90.00
_cell.angle_beta   90.00
_cell.angle_gamma   90.00
#
_symmetry.space_group_name_H-M   'P 1'
#
loop_
_entity.id
_entity.type
_entity.pdbx_description
1 polymer ?
#
loop_
_entity_poly.entity_id
_entity_poly.type
_entity_poly.pdbx_seq_one_letter_code
_entity_poly.pdbx_strand_id
1 'polypeptide(L)'
;MNKEVKLLLKTLKIPIVDEDRNYWLVRTNEGEYFQDFYFDNFIAIGFDAIPLNKICQDQYLEMKQAIREYYPEYANPDLIVNQLVEFVHHMKKGDIVLLPSLNSAYIVIGELLDDEMYLLNKVQSMEWAREKRCPYIKRRRVKWYKYIKREELDVYLHSLLNIEQLVSNINDYASFIDRTLYSFYIKGDKAYSVFQVNKDYNIPALELSSLIYNIVSMVDKINELSDEEFNLNKKEINVKINVQSSGPIELSGAIETLVWVTVILIGIFGGEINFIHLFQFKTDGLIDAAKKIIELLKNDKEDKWKEQMSYLLKELKVELPRIRRIKRPEIDNEEKKEVLD
;
A
#
# COMPACT_ATOMS: atom_id res chain seq x y z
N MET A 1 13.75 -15.53 -11.61
CA MET A 1 12.30 -15.86 -11.73
C MET A 1 12.00 -16.43 -13.11
N ASN A 2 11.45 -17.65 -13.16
CA ASN A 2 11.08 -18.37 -14.39
C ASN A 2 9.95 -17.65 -15.18
N LYS A 3 9.89 -17.84 -16.51
CA LYS A 3 8.87 -17.28 -17.41
C LYS A 3 7.44 -17.67 -17.01
N GLU A 4 7.23 -18.90 -16.54
CA GLU A 4 5.89 -19.36 -16.18
C GLU A 4 5.39 -18.69 -14.89
N VAL A 5 6.27 -18.47 -13.91
CA VAL A 5 5.94 -17.71 -12.69
C VAL A 5 5.56 -16.28 -13.07
N LYS A 6 6.30 -15.63 -13.99
CA LYS A 6 5.92 -14.31 -14.52
C LYS A 6 4.54 -14.30 -15.17
N LEU A 7 4.20 -15.34 -15.91
CA LEU A 7 2.87 -15.48 -16.53
C LEU A 7 1.77 -15.63 -15.49
N LEU A 8 1.99 -16.43 -14.44
CA LEU A 8 1.06 -16.59 -13.32
C LEU A 8 0.83 -15.25 -12.61
N LEU A 9 1.90 -14.53 -12.24
CA LEU A 9 1.82 -13.20 -11.62
C LEU A 9 1.02 -12.22 -12.48
N LYS A 10 1.27 -12.18 -13.79
CA LYS A 10 0.57 -11.31 -14.74
C LYS A 10 -0.91 -11.68 -14.85
N THR A 11 -1.23 -12.96 -14.92
CA THR A 11 -2.60 -13.49 -15.05
C THR A 11 -3.43 -13.14 -13.83
N LEU A 12 -2.85 -13.34 -12.65
CA LEU A 12 -3.46 -12.99 -11.38
C LEU A 12 -3.41 -11.48 -11.09
N LYS A 13 -2.66 -10.70 -11.87
CA LYS A 13 -2.44 -9.26 -11.64
C LYS A 13 -1.85 -8.98 -10.25
N ILE A 14 -0.94 -9.84 -9.80
CA ILE A 14 -0.21 -9.66 -8.54
C ILE A 14 0.69 -8.41 -8.69
N PRO A 15 0.59 -7.42 -7.78
CA PRO A 15 1.42 -6.23 -7.80
C PRO A 15 2.91 -6.55 -7.70
N ILE A 16 3.71 -5.87 -8.53
CA ILE A 16 5.17 -5.80 -8.39
C ILE A 16 5.48 -4.38 -7.95
N VAL A 17 5.98 -4.23 -6.73
CA VAL A 17 6.39 -2.97 -6.14
C VAL A 17 7.82 -2.68 -6.56
N ASP A 18 8.02 -1.48 -7.11
CA ASP A 18 9.35 -0.99 -7.48
C ASP A 18 10.22 -0.80 -6.22
N GLU A 19 11.49 -1.22 -6.28
CA GLU A 19 12.45 -1.06 -5.19
C GLU A 19 12.93 0.39 -5.06
N ASP A 20 12.91 1.16 -6.15
CA ASP A 20 13.35 2.55 -6.21
C ASP A 20 12.22 3.57 -5.97
N ARG A 21 11.03 3.07 -5.58
CA ARG A 21 9.86 3.87 -5.21
C ARG A 21 10.11 4.62 -3.91
N ASN A 22 9.83 5.93 -3.89
CA ASN A 22 9.82 6.72 -2.66
C ASN A 22 8.41 6.81 -2.05
N TYR A 23 8.39 7.16 -0.78
CA TYR A 23 7.20 7.35 0.03
C TYR A 23 7.27 8.72 0.67
N TRP A 24 6.18 9.48 0.55
CA TRP A 24 6.11 10.88 0.97
C TRP A 24 4.92 11.10 1.89
N LEU A 25 5.13 11.85 2.96
CA LEU A 25 4.05 12.48 3.70
C LEU A 25 3.85 13.89 3.14
N VAL A 26 2.62 14.22 2.76
CA VAL A 26 2.25 15.56 2.31
C VAL A 26 1.12 16.07 3.18
N ARG A 27 1.37 17.15 3.93
CA ARG A 27 0.34 17.83 4.72
C ARG A 27 -0.21 19.02 3.98
N THR A 28 -1.52 19.16 4.04
CA THR A 28 -2.22 20.40 3.71
C THR A 28 -2.15 21.30 4.93
N ASN A 29 -2.03 22.62 4.74
CA ASN A 29 -1.94 23.63 5.81
C ASN A 29 -2.93 23.36 6.97
N GLU A 30 -2.48 22.67 8.02
CA GLU A 30 -3.34 22.13 9.10
C GLU A 30 -4.56 21.30 8.66
N GLY A 31 -4.56 20.71 7.47
CA GLY A 31 -5.71 19.96 6.92
C GLY A 31 -6.60 20.77 5.98
N GLU A 32 -6.40 22.09 5.87
CA GLU A 32 -7.28 23.03 5.14
C GLU A 32 -7.61 22.59 3.72
N TYR A 33 -6.60 22.16 2.95
CA TYR A 33 -6.75 21.79 1.53
C TYR A 33 -6.91 20.28 1.30
N PHE A 34 -7.20 19.49 2.34
CA PHE A 34 -7.33 18.04 2.22
C PHE A 34 -8.39 17.65 1.18
N GLN A 35 -9.55 18.31 1.23
CA GLN A 35 -10.66 18.01 0.31
C GLN A 35 -10.30 18.32 -1.14
N ASP A 36 -9.70 19.48 -1.42
CA ASP A 36 -9.26 19.83 -2.77
C ASP A 36 -8.29 18.77 -3.32
N PHE A 37 -7.28 18.39 -2.53
CA PHE A 37 -6.26 17.43 -2.96
C PHE A 37 -6.87 16.06 -3.23
N TYR A 38 -7.75 15.62 -2.35
CA TYR A 38 -8.39 14.31 -2.44
C TYR A 38 -9.39 14.23 -3.60
N PHE A 39 -10.34 15.16 -3.69
CA PHE A 39 -11.42 15.09 -4.67
C PHE A 39 -10.95 15.44 -6.09
N ASP A 40 -10.01 16.38 -6.22
CA ASP A 40 -9.47 16.81 -7.52
C ASP A 40 -8.19 16.07 -7.95
N ASN A 41 -7.75 15.07 -7.18
CA ASN A 41 -6.65 14.15 -7.53
C ASN A 41 -5.30 14.85 -7.76
N PHE A 42 -4.92 15.76 -6.85
CA PHE A 42 -3.62 16.41 -6.89
C PHE A 42 -3.04 16.62 -5.49
N ILE A 43 -1.74 16.89 -5.43
CA ILE A 43 -1.10 17.51 -4.27
C ILE A 43 -0.40 18.79 -4.74
N ALA A 44 -0.23 19.74 -3.84
CA ALA A 44 0.43 21.00 -4.13
C ALA A 44 1.33 21.45 -2.98
N ILE A 45 2.32 22.27 -3.31
CA ILE A 45 3.15 22.98 -2.35
C ILE A 45 3.02 24.48 -2.59
N GLY A 46 2.97 25.26 -1.51
CA GLY A 46 2.88 26.72 -1.57
C GLY A 46 4.19 27.40 -1.97
N PHE A 47 4.46 28.55 -1.35
CA PHE A 47 5.64 29.37 -1.60
C PHE A 47 5.75 29.83 -3.06
N ASP A 48 4.64 30.29 -3.64
CA ASP A 48 4.52 30.69 -5.05
C ASP A 48 5.28 31.98 -5.42
N ALA A 49 5.76 32.74 -4.44
CA ALA A 49 6.70 33.83 -4.68
C ALA A 49 8.07 33.32 -5.15
N ILE A 50 8.42 32.06 -4.87
CA ILE A 50 9.61 31.42 -5.42
C ILE A 50 9.27 30.76 -6.76
N PRO A 51 9.79 31.29 -7.89
CA PRO A 51 9.49 30.74 -9.20
C PRO A 51 10.21 29.40 -9.38
N LEU A 52 9.59 28.51 -10.17
CA LEU A 52 10.08 27.15 -10.39
C LEU A 52 11.56 27.08 -10.84
N ASN A 53 11.94 27.95 -11.77
CA ASN A 53 13.32 28.01 -12.29
C ASN A 53 14.36 28.45 -11.24
N LYS A 54 13.91 28.93 -10.07
CA LYS A 54 14.76 29.28 -8.93
C LYS A 54 14.84 28.20 -7.87
N ILE A 55 14.05 27.14 -7.99
CA ILE A 55 14.10 26.01 -7.07
C ILE A 55 15.22 25.10 -7.56
N CYS A 56 16.39 25.17 -6.95
CA CYS A 56 17.54 24.30 -7.26
C CYS A 56 18.50 24.29 -6.06
N GLN A 57 19.19 23.17 -5.81
CA GLN A 57 20.18 23.09 -4.73
C GLN A 57 21.31 24.13 -4.88
N ASP A 58 21.72 24.45 -6.12
CA ASP A 58 22.76 25.44 -6.38
C ASP A 58 22.36 26.87 -5.97
N GLN A 59 21.06 27.15 -5.86
CA GLN A 59 20.51 28.45 -5.49
C GLN A 59 20.02 28.51 -4.04
N TYR A 60 20.46 27.57 -3.20
CA TYR A 60 20.02 27.44 -1.82
C TYR A 60 20.04 28.76 -1.02
N LEU A 61 21.12 29.54 -1.13
CA LEU A 61 21.25 30.83 -0.44
C LEU A 61 20.25 31.88 -0.95
N GLU A 62 20.03 31.95 -2.26
CA GLU A 62 19.05 32.86 -2.87
C GLU A 62 17.64 32.48 -2.44
N MET A 63 17.30 31.18 -2.49
CA MET A 63 15.99 30.68 -2.04
C MET A 63 15.77 30.99 -0.57
N LYS A 64 16.77 30.77 0.28
CA LYS A 64 16.69 31.06 1.72
C LYS A 64 16.44 32.55 1.99
N GLN A 65 17.09 33.43 1.24
CA GLN A 65 16.85 34.87 1.33
C GLN A 65 15.43 35.24 0.87
N ALA A 66 14.98 34.68 -0.26
CA ALA A 66 13.63 34.89 -0.77
C ALA A 66 12.55 34.41 0.22
N ILE A 67 12.76 33.28 0.90
CA ILE A 67 11.84 32.82 1.95
C ILE A 67 11.77 33.82 3.10
N ARG A 68 12.90 34.36 3.56
CA ARG A 68 12.90 35.37 4.63
C ARG A 68 12.19 36.67 4.25
N GLU A 69 12.28 37.05 2.97
CA GLU A 69 11.67 38.27 2.45
C GLU A 69 10.17 38.13 2.22
N TYR A 70 9.74 37.06 1.54
CA TYR A 70 8.34 36.88 1.13
C TYR A 70 7.49 36.13 2.17
N TYR A 71 8.12 35.38 3.09
CA TYR A 71 7.45 34.52 4.07
C TYR A 71 8.09 34.65 5.47
N PRO A 72 8.18 35.87 6.05
CA PRO A 72 8.88 36.14 7.31
C PRO A 72 8.24 35.45 8.54
N GLU A 73 7.00 34.99 8.43
CA GLU A 73 6.28 34.24 9.46
C GLU A 73 6.87 32.85 9.72
N TYR A 74 7.62 32.29 8.77
CA TYR A 74 8.25 30.99 8.94
C TYR A 74 9.65 31.12 9.55
N ALA A 75 9.76 30.72 10.82
CA ALA A 75 10.99 30.82 11.60
C ALA A 75 12.18 30.01 11.03
N ASN A 76 11.92 28.95 10.26
CA ASN A 76 12.96 28.09 9.69
C ASN A 76 12.91 28.05 8.14
N PRO A 77 13.58 29.02 7.47
CA PRO A 77 13.68 29.05 6.02
C PRO A 77 14.36 27.82 5.40
N ASP A 78 15.37 27.24 6.08
CA ASP A 78 16.11 26.07 5.58
C ASP A 78 15.17 24.88 5.36
N LEU A 79 14.25 24.67 6.30
CA LEU A 79 13.23 23.64 6.22
C LEU A 79 12.30 23.83 5.01
N ILE A 80 11.94 25.06 4.66
CA ILE A 80 11.08 25.34 3.50
C ILE A 80 11.83 25.08 2.19
N VAL A 81 13.08 25.54 2.11
CA VAL A 81 13.92 25.32 0.92
C VAL A 81 14.05 23.82 0.63
N ASN A 82 14.33 23.01 1.65
CA ASN A 82 14.43 21.56 1.51
C ASN A 82 13.11 20.96 1.01
N GLN A 83 11.97 21.33 1.59
CA GLN A 83 10.66 20.83 1.15
C GLN A 83 10.32 21.20 -0.30
N LEU A 84 10.69 22.40 -0.74
CA LEU A 84 10.54 22.82 -2.14
C LEU A 84 11.41 21.96 -3.06
N VAL A 85 12.65 21.69 -2.67
CA VAL A 85 13.57 20.84 -3.45
C VAL A 85 13.08 19.39 -3.50
N GLU A 86 12.62 18.82 -2.39
CA GLU A 86 12.01 17.47 -2.35
C GLU A 86 10.80 17.38 -3.29
N PHE A 87 9.86 18.32 -3.15
CA PHE A 87 8.64 18.32 -3.95
C PHE A 87 8.90 18.52 -5.44
N VAL A 88 9.84 19.38 -5.82
CA VAL A 88 10.09 19.73 -7.23
C VAL A 88 11.00 18.71 -7.91
N HIS A 89 12.07 18.23 -7.25
CA HIS A 89 13.13 17.47 -7.91
C HIS A 89 13.19 15.99 -7.55
N HIS A 90 12.71 15.60 -6.37
CA HIS A 90 12.89 14.22 -5.87
C HIS A 90 11.63 13.37 -5.99
N MET A 91 10.45 13.99 -5.86
CA MET A 91 9.18 13.34 -6.15
C MET A 91 9.06 13.00 -7.64
N LYS A 92 8.74 11.75 -7.95
CA LYS A 92 8.64 11.23 -9.32
C LYS A 92 7.42 10.32 -9.52
N LYS A 93 7.17 9.92 -10.76
CA LYS A 93 6.09 8.99 -11.08
C LYS A 93 6.27 7.67 -10.34
N GLY A 94 5.18 7.10 -9.83
CA GLY A 94 5.18 5.81 -9.14
C GLY A 94 5.53 5.89 -7.65
N ASP A 95 5.95 7.05 -7.15
CA ASP A 95 6.09 7.32 -5.72
C ASP A 95 4.73 7.32 -5.02
N ILE A 96 4.73 6.95 -3.74
CA ILE A 96 3.53 6.88 -2.91
C ILE A 96 3.44 8.11 -2.01
N VAL A 97 2.24 8.66 -1.90
CA VAL A 97 1.94 9.83 -1.07
C VAL A 97 0.89 9.48 -0.02
N LEU A 98 1.19 9.83 1.22
CA LEU A 98 0.26 9.82 2.35
C LEU A 98 -0.21 11.25 2.58
N LEU A 99 -1.53 11.44 2.59
CA LEU A 99 -2.20 12.70 2.82
C LEU A 99 -3.11 12.56 4.07
N PRO A 100 -2.70 13.08 5.23
CA PRO A 100 -3.56 13.15 6.41
C PRO A 100 -4.62 14.24 6.27
N SER A 101 -5.82 14.00 6.81
CA SER A 101 -6.86 15.02 6.97
C SER A 101 -6.59 15.92 8.18
N LEU A 102 -7.48 16.89 8.42
CA LEU A 102 -7.53 17.65 9.67
C LEU A 102 -7.49 16.71 10.89
N ASN A 103 -6.66 17.04 11.89
CA ASN A 103 -6.37 16.23 13.07
C ASN A 103 -5.88 14.79 12.79
N SER A 104 -5.53 14.50 11.52
CA SER A 104 -5.22 13.16 11.03
C SER A 104 -6.30 12.14 11.37
N ALA A 105 -7.57 12.54 11.36
CA ALA A 105 -8.70 11.64 11.55
C ALA A 105 -8.72 10.54 10.47
N TYR A 106 -8.31 10.91 9.25
CA TYR A 106 -8.20 10.02 8.12
C TYR A 106 -6.85 10.19 7.42
N ILE A 107 -6.40 9.13 6.75
CA ILE A 107 -5.19 9.12 5.93
C ILE A 107 -5.56 8.55 4.57
N VAL A 108 -5.23 9.29 3.52
CA VAL A 108 -5.36 8.81 2.14
C VAL A 108 -3.98 8.44 1.61
N ILE A 109 -3.89 7.30 0.95
CA ILE A 109 -2.68 6.84 0.28
C ILE A 109 -2.92 6.85 -1.22
N GLY A 110 -2.00 7.43 -1.98
CA GLY A 110 -2.07 7.52 -3.44
C GLY A 110 -0.71 7.40 -4.13
N GLU A 111 -0.72 7.34 -5.46
CA GLU A 111 0.48 7.25 -6.30
C GLU A 111 0.60 8.46 -7.22
N LEU A 112 1.80 9.02 -7.32
CA LEU A 112 2.12 10.10 -8.27
C LEU A 112 2.08 9.57 -9.71
N LEU A 113 1.37 10.29 -10.58
CA LEU A 113 1.14 9.86 -11.97
C LEU A 113 2.22 10.32 -12.96
N ASP A 114 3.01 11.32 -12.58
CA ASP A 114 3.90 12.05 -13.47
C ASP A 114 5.25 12.35 -12.80
N ASP A 115 6.32 12.29 -13.58
CA ASP A 115 7.67 12.66 -13.14
C ASP A 115 7.77 14.17 -12.92
N GLU A 116 7.21 14.94 -13.85
CA GLU A 116 7.16 16.39 -13.78
C GLU A 116 5.87 16.89 -13.13
N MET A 117 5.99 17.96 -12.35
CA MET A 117 4.83 18.70 -11.86
C MET A 117 4.21 19.57 -12.96
N TYR A 118 2.97 20.00 -12.76
CA TYR A 118 2.32 20.99 -13.61
C TYR A 118 2.03 22.28 -12.83
N LEU A 119 1.86 23.38 -13.57
CA LEU A 119 1.53 24.69 -13.00
C LEU A 119 0.05 25.00 -13.21
N LEU A 120 -0.66 25.32 -12.14
CA LEU A 120 -1.98 25.92 -12.24
C LEU A 120 -1.85 27.31 -12.87
N ASN A 121 -2.76 27.68 -13.78
CA ASN A 121 -2.70 29.01 -14.37
C ASN A 121 -3.03 30.08 -13.30
N LYS A 122 -2.47 31.29 -13.46
CA LYS A 122 -2.65 32.38 -12.46
C LYS A 122 -4.10 32.84 -12.31
N VAL A 123 -4.89 32.82 -13.38
CA VAL A 123 -6.31 33.21 -13.33
C VAL A 123 -7.10 32.21 -12.47
N GLN A 124 -6.91 30.92 -12.71
CA GLN A 124 -7.49 29.84 -11.91
C GLN A 124 -7.00 29.88 -10.46
N SER A 125 -5.71 30.15 -10.21
CA SER A 125 -5.18 30.33 -8.85
C SER A 125 -5.93 31.43 -8.08
N MET A 126 -6.17 32.58 -8.72
CA MET A 126 -6.94 33.68 -8.12
C MET A 126 -8.43 33.34 -7.93
N GLU A 127 -9.03 32.57 -8.84
CA GLU A 127 -10.40 32.08 -8.71
C GLU A 127 -10.53 31.12 -7.53
N TRP A 128 -9.65 30.13 -7.43
CA TRP A 128 -9.61 29.17 -6.32
C TRP A 128 -9.42 29.88 -4.97
N ALA A 129 -8.54 30.89 -4.92
CA ALA A 129 -8.38 31.72 -3.73
C ALA A 129 -9.69 32.39 -3.26
N ARG A 130 -10.50 32.91 -4.21
CA ARG A 130 -11.80 33.54 -3.91
C ARG A 130 -12.85 32.51 -3.46
N GLU A 131 -12.74 31.29 -3.96
CA GLU A 131 -13.59 30.15 -3.59
C GLU A 131 -13.15 29.48 -2.28
N LYS A 132 -12.11 29.99 -1.61
CA LYS A 132 -11.48 29.36 -0.42
C LYS A 132 -10.96 27.95 -0.69
N ARG A 133 -10.52 27.69 -1.92
CA ARG A 133 -9.84 26.47 -2.35
C ARG A 133 -8.34 26.72 -2.44
N CYS A 134 -7.55 25.65 -2.49
CA CYS A 134 -6.10 25.71 -2.56
C CYS A 134 -5.60 26.51 -3.78
N PRO A 135 -5.01 27.70 -3.59
CA PRO A 135 -4.59 28.53 -4.71
C PRO A 135 -3.19 28.16 -5.25
N TYR A 136 -2.54 27.16 -4.65
CA TYR A 136 -1.14 26.84 -4.92
C TYR A 136 -0.91 26.42 -6.37
N ILE A 137 0.13 27.02 -6.96
CA ILE A 137 0.42 26.89 -8.39
C ILE A 137 1.16 25.60 -8.71
N LYS A 138 2.09 25.15 -7.85
CA LYS A 138 2.95 23.97 -8.10
C LYS A 138 2.22 22.70 -7.70
N ARG A 139 1.78 21.88 -8.69
CA ARG A 139 0.90 20.73 -8.46
C ARG A 139 1.41 19.44 -9.08
N ARG A 140 1.15 18.31 -8.43
CA ARG A 140 1.39 16.95 -8.97
C ARG A 140 0.10 16.16 -8.97
N ARG A 141 -0.17 15.41 -10.04
CA ARG A 141 -1.36 14.55 -10.13
C ARG A 141 -1.15 13.30 -9.32
N VAL A 142 -2.20 12.90 -8.60
CA VAL A 142 -2.18 11.72 -7.72
C VAL A 142 -3.35 10.84 -8.04
N LYS A 143 -3.12 9.53 -8.07
CA LYS A 143 -4.20 8.54 -8.08
C LYS A 143 -4.35 7.96 -6.69
N TRP A 144 -5.46 8.28 -6.04
CA TRP A 144 -5.77 7.79 -4.70
C TRP A 144 -6.18 6.32 -4.70
N TYR A 145 -5.63 5.58 -3.75
CA TYR A 145 -5.68 4.12 -3.64
C TYR A 145 -6.42 3.64 -2.41
N LYS A 146 -6.18 4.26 -1.25
CA LYS A 146 -6.77 3.81 0.00
C LYS A 146 -7.15 5.02 0.85
N TYR A 147 -8.26 4.88 1.55
CA TYR A 147 -8.75 5.81 2.57
C TYR A 147 -8.82 5.01 3.86
N ILE A 148 -8.21 5.50 4.93
CA ILE A 148 -7.99 4.74 6.18
C ILE A 148 -8.33 5.63 7.35
N LYS A 149 -9.13 5.12 8.29
CA LYS A 149 -9.36 5.82 9.57
C LYS A 149 -8.12 5.74 10.44
N ARG A 150 -7.89 6.75 11.27
CA ARG A 150 -6.71 6.79 12.15
C ARG A 150 -6.56 5.53 12.99
N GLU A 151 -7.66 5.00 13.52
CA GLU A 151 -7.72 3.80 14.35
C GLU A 151 -7.44 2.49 13.60
N GLU A 152 -7.58 2.48 12.28
CA GLU A 152 -7.29 1.33 11.42
C GLU A 152 -5.86 1.39 10.85
N LEU A 153 -5.16 2.49 11.08
CA LEU A 153 -3.80 2.67 10.62
C LEU A 153 -2.86 1.68 11.31
N ASP A 154 -1.91 1.15 10.55
CA ASP A 154 -0.85 0.31 11.11
C ASP A 154 -0.16 1.03 12.28
N VAL A 155 0.04 0.32 13.39
CA VAL A 155 0.58 0.93 14.62
C VAL A 155 1.93 1.62 14.39
N TYR A 156 2.75 1.09 13.47
CA TYR A 156 4.05 1.67 13.15
C TYR A 156 3.94 2.98 12.36
N LEU A 157 2.83 3.18 11.63
CA LEU A 157 2.56 4.40 10.88
C LEU A 157 1.98 5.52 11.75
N HIS A 158 1.54 5.27 12.99
CA HIS A 158 1.06 6.34 13.88
C HIS A 158 2.10 7.43 14.14
N SER A 159 3.38 7.06 14.18
CA SER A 159 4.46 8.03 14.38
C SER A 159 4.56 9.08 13.27
N LEU A 160 4.11 8.75 12.05
CA LEU A 160 4.01 9.71 10.93
C LEU A 160 3.06 10.87 11.23
N LEU A 161 2.05 10.63 12.07
CA LEU A 161 1.04 11.64 12.40
C LEU A 161 1.60 12.77 13.28
N ASN A 162 2.81 12.59 13.83
CA ASN A 162 3.51 13.61 14.61
C ASN A 162 4.51 14.44 13.78
N ILE A 163 4.76 14.07 12.52
CA ILE A 163 5.66 14.82 11.64
C ILE A 163 4.96 16.12 11.24
N GLU A 164 5.48 17.29 11.61
CA GLU A 164 4.83 18.59 11.36
C GLU A 164 5.12 19.20 9.98
N GLN A 165 6.14 18.70 9.29
CA GLN A 165 6.57 19.25 7.99
C GLN A 165 5.49 19.05 6.91
N LEU A 166 5.42 19.99 5.95
CA LEU A 166 4.48 19.93 4.81
C LEU A 166 4.84 18.80 3.86
N VAL A 167 6.14 18.55 3.65
CA VAL A 167 6.65 17.47 2.81
C VAL A 167 7.76 16.75 3.55
N SER A 168 7.63 15.44 3.71
CA SER A 168 8.67 14.60 4.31
C SER A 168 8.86 13.30 3.53
N ASN A 169 10.11 12.90 3.32
CA ASN A 169 10.43 11.55 2.91
C ASN A 169 10.16 10.59 4.09
N ILE A 170 9.44 9.50 3.82
CA ILE A 170 9.05 8.50 4.82
C ILE A 170 9.40 7.08 4.36
N ASN A 171 10.51 6.94 3.63
CA ASN A 171 10.98 5.66 3.10
C ASN A 171 11.23 4.61 4.20
N ASP A 172 11.58 5.03 5.42
CA ASP A 172 11.73 4.13 6.57
C ASP A 172 10.43 3.38 6.93
N TYR A 173 9.29 3.88 6.45
CA TYR A 173 7.98 3.28 6.67
C TYR A 173 7.48 2.46 5.48
N ALA A 174 8.29 2.32 4.41
CA ALA A 174 7.91 1.70 3.14
C ALA A 174 7.23 0.34 3.31
N SER A 175 7.80 -0.58 4.12
CA SER A 175 7.22 -1.92 4.31
C SER A 175 5.84 -1.89 4.96
N PHE A 176 5.61 -0.95 5.88
CA PHE A 176 4.33 -0.79 6.57
C PHE A 176 3.28 -0.16 5.64
N ILE A 177 3.69 0.75 4.76
CA ILE A 177 2.83 1.33 3.73
C ILE A 177 2.48 0.29 2.66
N ASP A 178 3.45 -0.47 2.19
CA ASP A 178 3.25 -1.51 1.17
C ASP A 178 2.27 -2.58 1.65
N ARG A 179 2.44 -3.11 2.88
CA ARG A 179 1.50 -4.10 3.45
C ARG A 179 0.12 -3.52 3.74
N THR A 180 0.03 -2.20 3.92
CA THR A 180 -1.26 -1.50 4.03
C THR A 180 -1.96 -1.40 2.67
N LEU A 181 -1.21 -1.18 1.58
CA LEU A 181 -1.72 -1.07 0.22
C LEU A 181 -2.04 -2.42 -0.42
N TYR A 182 -1.21 -3.43 -0.16
CA TYR A 182 -1.26 -4.73 -0.83
C TYR A 182 -1.22 -5.86 0.18
N SER A 183 -2.22 -6.75 0.11
CA SER A 183 -2.23 -7.97 0.91
C SER A 183 -1.40 -9.11 0.30
N PHE A 184 -1.05 -9.01 -0.99
CA PHE A 184 -0.11 -9.92 -1.64
C PHE A 184 0.65 -9.18 -2.74
N TYR A 185 1.99 -9.13 -2.67
CA TYR A 185 2.83 -8.37 -3.61
C TYR A 185 4.25 -8.95 -3.73
N ILE A 186 4.95 -8.57 -4.79
CA ILE A 186 6.37 -8.86 -5.02
C ILE A 186 7.16 -7.57 -4.83
N LYS A 187 8.31 -7.62 -4.14
CA LYS A 187 9.27 -6.51 -4.05
C LYS A 187 10.68 -7.09 -4.05
N GLY A 188 11.51 -6.64 -4.99
CA GLY A 188 12.82 -7.21 -5.24
C GLY A 188 12.77 -8.71 -5.55
N ASP A 189 13.50 -9.50 -4.78
CA ASP A 189 13.61 -10.95 -4.92
C ASP A 189 12.62 -11.75 -4.07
N LYS A 190 11.69 -11.08 -3.37
CA LYS A 190 10.77 -11.69 -2.41
C LYS A 190 9.31 -11.42 -2.74
N ALA A 191 8.47 -12.37 -2.34
CA ALA A 191 7.03 -12.19 -2.25
C ALA A 191 6.63 -11.92 -0.80
N TYR A 192 5.51 -11.23 -0.62
CA TYR A 192 4.97 -10.82 0.68
C TYR A 192 3.46 -11.09 0.72
N SER A 193 3.00 -11.85 1.71
CA SER A 193 1.58 -12.20 1.92
C SER A 193 1.12 -11.76 3.30
N VAL A 194 0.09 -10.92 3.34
CA VAL A 194 -0.44 -10.30 4.55
C VAL A 194 -1.80 -10.90 4.87
N PHE A 195 -1.88 -11.57 6.02
CA PHE A 195 -3.10 -12.13 6.58
C PHE A 195 -3.57 -11.21 7.70
N GLN A 196 -4.77 -10.64 7.59
CA GLN A 196 -5.28 -9.70 8.59
C GLN A 196 -6.06 -10.47 9.66
N VAL A 197 -5.66 -10.36 10.93
CA VAL A 197 -6.36 -10.97 12.07
C VAL A 197 -7.33 -9.95 12.65
N ASN A 198 -8.63 -10.08 12.37
CA ASN A 198 -9.67 -9.14 12.82
C ASN A 198 -10.34 -9.56 14.13
N LYS A 199 -9.56 -10.16 15.03
CA LYS A 199 -10.01 -10.56 16.36
C LYS A 199 -10.05 -9.33 17.28
N ASP A 200 -11.15 -9.18 18.00
CA ASP A 200 -11.50 -8.07 18.91
C ASP A 200 -11.21 -8.40 20.39
N TYR A 201 -10.66 -9.59 20.66
CA TYR A 201 -10.24 -10.07 21.98
C TYR A 201 -8.90 -10.79 21.86
N ASN A 202 -8.32 -11.19 22.99
CA ASN A 202 -7.01 -11.85 23.07
C ASN A 202 -6.87 -12.97 22.03
N ILE A 203 -5.73 -12.98 21.32
CA ILE A 203 -5.36 -14.03 20.39
C ILE A 203 -4.76 -15.21 21.17
N PRO A 204 -5.38 -16.39 21.14
CA PRO A 204 -4.81 -17.58 21.77
C PRO A 204 -3.50 -18.01 21.07
N ALA A 205 -2.47 -18.28 21.85
CA ALA A 205 -1.13 -18.59 21.33
C ALA A 205 -1.08 -19.92 20.56
N LEU A 206 -1.85 -20.93 20.99
CA LEU A 206 -1.90 -22.23 20.34
C LEU A 206 -2.52 -22.12 18.94
N GLU A 207 -3.59 -21.36 18.81
CA GLU A 207 -4.31 -21.15 17.56
C GLU A 207 -3.46 -20.31 16.60
N LEU A 208 -2.82 -19.24 17.08
CA LEU A 208 -1.92 -18.43 16.26
C LEU A 208 -0.72 -19.23 15.74
N SER A 209 -0.06 -19.98 16.62
CA SER A 209 1.07 -20.84 16.21
C SER A 209 0.63 -21.94 15.26
N SER A 210 -0.55 -22.52 15.49
CA SER A 210 -1.14 -23.52 14.59
C SER A 210 -1.49 -22.93 13.22
N LEU A 211 -1.98 -21.69 13.16
CA LEU A 211 -2.27 -21.01 11.90
C LEU A 211 -0.99 -20.86 11.06
N ILE A 212 0.06 -20.33 11.67
CA ILE A 212 1.35 -20.13 11.00
C ILE A 212 1.93 -21.47 10.55
N TYR A 213 1.92 -22.48 11.43
CA TYR A 213 2.39 -23.81 11.10
C TYR A 213 1.61 -24.41 9.92
N ASN A 214 0.27 -24.31 9.91
CA ASN A 214 -0.55 -24.87 8.83
C ASN A 214 -0.33 -24.15 7.50
N ILE A 215 -0.11 -22.84 7.51
CA ILE A 215 0.23 -22.09 6.29
C ILE A 215 1.59 -22.55 5.74
N VAL A 216 2.58 -22.74 6.62
CA VAL A 216 3.95 -23.13 6.21
C VAL A 216 4.03 -24.60 5.79
N SER A 217 3.33 -25.50 6.49
CA SER A 217 3.30 -26.94 6.19
C SER A 217 2.57 -27.26 4.89
N MET A 218 1.78 -26.32 4.38
CA MET A 218 1.15 -26.43 3.07
C MET A 218 2.16 -26.63 1.94
N VAL A 219 3.39 -26.13 2.09
CA VAL A 219 4.49 -26.38 1.15
C VAL A 219 4.71 -27.88 0.95
N ASP A 220 4.64 -28.68 2.02
CA ASP A 220 4.84 -30.13 1.94
C ASP A 220 3.72 -30.78 1.10
N LYS A 221 2.45 -30.39 1.36
CA LYS A 221 1.29 -30.85 0.58
C LYS A 221 1.39 -30.47 -0.90
N ILE A 222 1.88 -29.26 -1.20
CA ILE A 222 2.05 -28.81 -2.58
C ILE A 222 3.09 -29.68 -3.28
N ASN A 223 4.27 -29.89 -2.66
CA ASN A 223 5.34 -30.71 -3.21
C ASN A 223 4.89 -32.17 -3.44
N GLU A 224 4.06 -32.74 -2.55
CA GLU A 224 3.52 -34.10 -2.70
C GLU A 224 2.54 -34.24 -3.88
N LEU A 225 1.77 -33.18 -4.18
CA LEU A 225 0.73 -33.17 -5.22
C LEU A 225 1.22 -32.66 -6.57
N SER A 226 2.38 -32.02 -6.58
CA SER A 226 3.05 -31.54 -7.77
C SER A 226 3.99 -32.59 -8.34
N ASP A 227 4.14 -32.65 -9.67
CA ASP A 227 5.15 -33.52 -10.30
C ASP A 227 6.58 -33.09 -9.85
N GLU A 228 7.60 -33.94 -10.02
CA GLU A 228 8.99 -33.77 -9.49
C GLU A 228 9.71 -32.45 -9.86
N GLU A 229 9.09 -31.58 -10.67
CA GLU A 229 9.64 -30.26 -11.05
C GLU A 229 9.53 -29.19 -9.96
N PHE A 230 8.71 -29.38 -8.91
CA PHE A 230 8.52 -28.38 -7.85
C PHE A 230 9.24 -28.79 -6.56
N ASN A 231 10.34 -28.11 -6.26
CA ASN A 231 11.06 -28.28 -5.00
C ASN A 231 10.92 -27.02 -4.13
N LEU A 232 9.69 -26.76 -3.66
CA LEU A 232 9.43 -25.60 -2.81
C LEU A 232 10.02 -25.84 -1.42
N ASN A 233 10.63 -24.80 -0.85
CA ASN A 233 11.32 -24.91 0.43
C ASN A 233 10.67 -24.05 1.51
N LYS A 234 9.99 -24.69 2.46
CA LYS A 234 9.31 -23.99 3.56
C LYS A 234 10.26 -23.22 4.49
N LYS A 235 11.56 -23.54 4.51
CA LYS A 235 12.57 -22.81 5.31
C LYS A 235 12.88 -21.41 4.77
N GLU A 236 12.42 -21.10 3.56
CA GLU A 236 12.58 -19.76 2.95
C GLU A 236 11.47 -18.79 3.36
N ILE A 237 10.47 -19.26 4.10
CA ILE A 237 9.36 -18.43 4.60
C ILE A 237 9.74 -17.86 5.97
N ASN A 238 9.72 -16.54 6.05
CA ASN A 238 9.88 -15.76 7.27
C ASN A 238 8.53 -15.16 7.67
N VAL A 239 8.33 -14.93 8.97
CA VAL A 239 7.10 -14.33 9.51
C VAL A 239 7.40 -13.09 10.33
N LYS A 240 6.58 -12.05 10.15
CA LYS A 240 6.49 -10.88 11.04
C LYS A 240 5.05 -10.78 11.55
N ILE A 241 4.89 -10.59 12.86
CA ILE A 241 3.58 -10.62 13.53
C ILE A 241 3.39 -9.32 14.29
N ASN A 242 2.34 -8.58 13.97
CA ASN A 242 2.00 -7.33 14.62
C ASN A 242 0.54 -7.40 15.11
N VAL A 243 0.23 -8.44 15.87
CA VAL A 243 -1.15 -8.80 16.20
C VAL A 243 -1.40 -8.50 17.69
N GLN A 244 -2.20 -7.44 17.95
CA GLN A 244 -2.64 -6.99 19.29
C GLN A 244 -4.16 -6.75 19.32
N SER A 245 -4.92 -7.46 18.46
CA SER A 245 -6.38 -7.37 18.28
C SER A 245 -6.89 -5.98 17.84
N SER A 246 -6.92 -5.62 16.54
CA SER A 246 -6.63 -6.34 15.29
C SER A 246 -5.16 -6.14 14.82
N GLY A 247 -4.65 -6.97 13.90
CA GLY A 247 -3.34 -6.72 13.30
C GLY A 247 -2.89 -7.71 12.22
N PRO A 248 -1.81 -7.38 11.46
CA PRO A 248 -1.33 -8.20 10.36
C PRO A 248 -0.36 -9.31 10.80
N ILE A 249 -0.45 -10.45 10.11
CA ILE A 249 0.60 -11.47 10.00
C ILE A 249 1.17 -11.38 8.59
N GLU A 250 2.44 -10.99 8.47
CA GLU A 250 3.14 -10.88 7.19
C GLU A 250 4.08 -12.07 7.02
N LEU A 251 3.89 -12.82 5.95
CA LEU A 251 4.84 -13.81 5.47
C LEU A 251 5.67 -13.22 4.34
N SER A 252 6.98 -13.50 4.34
CA SER A 252 7.88 -13.11 3.26
C SER A 252 8.84 -14.25 2.94
N GLY A 253 9.16 -14.43 1.66
CA GLY A 253 10.04 -15.51 1.24
C GLY A 253 10.29 -15.55 -0.25
N ALA A 254 10.91 -16.64 -0.71
CA ALA A 254 11.14 -16.86 -2.13
C ALA A 254 9.83 -16.76 -2.92
N ILE A 255 9.90 -16.06 -4.06
CA ILE A 255 8.72 -15.74 -4.88
C ILE A 255 7.93 -17.00 -5.22
N GLU A 256 8.60 -18.04 -5.69
CA GLU A 256 7.93 -19.27 -6.15
C GLU A 256 7.19 -19.96 -4.99
N THR A 257 7.88 -20.21 -3.88
CA THR A 257 7.31 -20.81 -2.66
C THR A 257 6.09 -20.05 -2.17
N LEU A 258 6.18 -18.73 -1.97
CA LEU A 258 5.08 -17.98 -1.37
C LEU A 258 3.92 -17.71 -2.34
N VAL A 259 4.20 -17.58 -3.65
CA VAL A 259 3.15 -17.53 -4.68
C VAL A 259 2.32 -18.80 -4.64
N TRP A 260 2.95 -19.97 -4.65
CA TRP A 260 2.25 -21.24 -4.61
C TRP A 260 1.38 -21.40 -3.36
N VAL A 261 1.96 -21.16 -2.18
CA VAL A 261 1.22 -21.23 -0.91
C VAL A 261 0.03 -20.28 -0.92
N THR A 262 0.23 -19.01 -1.30
CA THR A 262 -0.83 -17.98 -1.24
C THR A 262 -1.93 -18.23 -2.26
N VAL A 263 -1.58 -18.56 -3.50
CA VAL A 263 -2.52 -18.85 -4.59
C VAL A 263 -3.40 -20.04 -4.24
N ILE A 264 -2.81 -21.15 -3.77
CA ILE A 264 -3.58 -22.33 -3.42
C ILE A 264 -4.42 -22.10 -2.15
N LEU A 265 -3.92 -21.37 -1.14
CA LEU A 265 -4.70 -21.03 0.06
C LEU A 265 -5.97 -20.25 -0.30
N ILE A 266 -5.83 -19.21 -1.13
CA ILE A 266 -6.95 -18.43 -1.63
C ILE A 266 -7.87 -19.30 -2.49
N GLY A 267 -7.29 -20.18 -3.32
CA GLY A 267 -8.06 -21.12 -4.15
C GLY A 267 -8.96 -22.02 -3.34
N ILE A 268 -8.49 -22.54 -2.20
CA ILE A 268 -9.23 -23.45 -1.31
C ILE A 268 -10.22 -22.68 -0.44
N PHE A 269 -9.77 -21.63 0.26
CA PHE A 269 -10.51 -20.98 1.35
C PHE A 269 -11.06 -19.59 1.01
N GLY A 270 -10.66 -18.98 -0.11
CA GLY A 270 -11.01 -17.61 -0.48
C GLY A 270 -12.35 -17.43 -1.21
N GLY A 271 -13.12 -18.51 -1.42
CA GLY A 271 -14.41 -18.49 -2.12
C GLY A 271 -14.32 -18.37 -3.66
N GLU A 272 -15.44 -18.53 -4.35
CA GLU A 272 -15.50 -18.57 -5.83
C GLU A 272 -15.06 -17.25 -6.48
N ILE A 273 -15.40 -16.11 -5.87
CA ILE A 273 -15.22 -14.75 -6.44
C ILE A 273 -13.74 -14.41 -6.72
N ASN A 274 -12.79 -14.96 -5.94
CA ASN A 274 -11.38 -14.62 -6.06
C ASN A 274 -10.61 -15.42 -7.14
N PHE A 275 -11.20 -16.50 -7.69
CA PHE A 275 -10.49 -17.41 -8.61
C PHE A 275 -11.19 -17.71 -9.93
N ILE A 276 -12.41 -17.23 -10.16
CA ILE A 276 -13.13 -17.40 -11.44
C ILE A 276 -12.26 -17.04 -12.66
N HIS A 277 -11.44 -16.00 -12.56
CA HIS A 277 -10.55 -15.62 -13.66
C HIS A 277 -9.47 -16.65 -13.95
N LEU A 278 -8.92 -17.35 -12.95
CA LEU A 278 -7.88 -18.36 -13.17
C LEU A 278 -8.45 -19.57 -13.94
N PHE A 279 -9.70 -19.96 -13.66
CA PHE A 279 -10.43 -21.01 -14.37
C PHE A 279 -10.93 -20.60 -15.77
N GLN A 280 -10.93 -19.30 -16.12
CA GLN A 280 -11.28 -18.82 -17.47
C GLN A 280 -10.17 -18.98 -18.50
N PHE A 281 -8.91 -19.06 -18.05
CA PHE A 281 -7.76 -19.25 -18.95
C PHE A 281 -7.55 -20.74 -19.23
N LYS A 282 -7.57 -21.14 -20.52
CA LYS A 282 -7.02 -22.44 -20.96
C LYS A 282 -5.53 -22.23 -21.23
N THR A 283 -4.67 -22.65 -20.32
CA THR A 283 -3.22 -22.44 -20.41
C THR A 283 -2.49 -23.64 -19.87
N ASP A 284 -1.61 -24.24 -20.66
CA ASP A 284 -0.69 -25.27 -20.18
C ASP A 284 0.30 -24.69 -19.13
N GLY A 285 0.93 -25.56 -18.33
CA GLY A 285 1.98 -25.19 -17.36
C GLY A 285 1.46 -24.86 -15.94
N LEU A 286 2.11 -23.93 -15.23
CA LEU A 286 1.87 -23.69 -13.78
C LEU A 286 0.42 -23.35 -13.40
N ILE A 287 -0.34 -22.71 -14.29
CA ILE A 287 -1.74 -22.35 -14.02
C ILE A 287 -2.61 -23.61 -13.91
N ASP A 288 -2.43 -24.57 -14.82
CA ASP A 288 -3.19 -25.82 -14.79
C ASP A 288 -2.73 -26.73 -13.65
N ALA A 289 -1.43 -26.72 -13.32
CA ALA A 289 -0.93 -27.36 -12.10
C ALA A 289 -1.59 -26.78 -10.84
N ALA A 290 -1.74 -25.44 -10.74
CA ALA A 290 -2.43 -24.80 -9.62
C ALA A 290 -3.91 -25.19 -9.55
N LYS A 291 -4.63 -25.23 -10.68
CA LYS A 291 -6.02 -25.70 -10.70
C LYS A 291 -6.14 -27.14 -10.24
N LYS A 292 -5.30 -28.04 -10.77
CA LYS A 292 -5.28 -29.45 -10.41
C LYS A 292 -5.04 -29.62 -8.92
N ILE A 293 -4.03 -28.95 -8.35
CA ILE A 293 -3.75 -29.03 -6.91
C ILE A 293 -4.91 -28.46 -6.09
N ILE A 294 -5.50 -27.33 -6.49
CA ILE A 294 -6.66 -26.75 -5.79
C ILE A 294 -7.86 -27.71 -5.84
N GLU A 295 -8.14 -28.34 -6.97
CA GLU A 295 -9.24 -29.31 -7.14
C GLU A 295 -9.00 -30.59 -6.32
N LEU A 296 -7.79 -31.16 -6.41
CA LEU A 296 -7.38 -32.33 -5.63
C LEU A 296 -7.51 -32.06 -4.15
N LEU A 297 -6.95 -30.94 -3.69
CA LEU A 297 -7.11 -30.50 -2.32
C LEU A 297 -8.60 -30.36 -2.06
N LYS A 298 -9.37 -29.46 -2.67
CA LYS A 298 -10.82 -29.27 -2.40
C LYS A 298 -11.64 -30.56 -2.28
N ASN A 299 -11.44 -31.53 -3.18
CA ASN A 299 -12.22 -32.76 -3.22
C ASN A 299 -11.84 -33.79 -2.13
N ASP A 300 -10.70 -33.63 -1.46
CA ASP A 300 -10.32 -34.46 -0.31
C ASP A 300 -11.19 -34.14 0.92
N LYS A 301 -12.23 -34.95 1.16
CA LYS A 301 -13.21 -34.73 2.23
C LYS A 301 -12.70 -35.10 3.62
N GLU A 302 -11.61 -35.84 3.73
CA GLU A 302 -11.06 -36.31 5.01
C GLU A 302 -9.75 -35.59 5.38
N ASP A 303 -9.43 -34.49 4.69
CA ASP A 303 -8.22 -33.72 4.93
C ASP A 303 -8.28 -32.95 6.26
N LYS A 304 -7.78 -33.58 7.32
CA LYS A 304 -7.65 -32.99 8.68
C LYS A 304 -6.99 -31.62 8.69
N TRP A 305 -6.01 -31.38 7.81
CA TRP A 305 -5.34 -30.09 7.73
C TRP A 305 -6.32 -29.00 7.29
N LYS A 306 -7.20 -29.27 6.33
CA LYS A 306 -8.20 -28.28 5.91
C LYS A 306 -9.24 -28.01 6.97
N GLU A 307 -9.70 -29.04 7.67
CA GLU A 307 -10.65 -28.87 8.77
C GLU A 307 -10.05 -27.97 9.85
N GLN A 308 -8.80 -28.25 10.23
CA GLN A 308 -8.05 -27.43 11.16
C GLN A 308 -7.84 -26.01 10.64
N MET A 309 -7.42 -25.84 9.38
CA MET A 309 -7.22 -24.53 8.78
C MET A 309 -8.51 -23.71 8.72
N SER A 310 -9.63 -24.35 8.36
CA SER A 310 -10.96 -23.69 8.35
C SER A 310 -11.38 -23.23 9.74
N TYR A 311 -11.15 -24.06 10.76
CA TYR A 311 -11.38 -23.69 12.15
C TYR A 311 -10.52 -22.49 12.56
N LEU A 312 -9.21 -22.52 12.28
CA LEU A 312 -8.27 -21.45 12.64
C LEU A 312 -8.60 -20.13 11.97
N LEU A 313 -8.93 -20.15 10.66
CA LEU A 313 -9.34 -18.95 9.93
C LEU A 313 -10.59 -18.32 10.55
N LYS A 314 -11.56 -19.13 10.98
CA LYS A 314 -12.79 -18.66 11.63
C LYS A 314 -12.53 -18.15 13.05
N GLU A 315 -11.84 -18.94 13.87
CA GLU A 315 -11.57 -18.62 15.29
C GLU A 315 -10.70 -17.37 15.45
N LEU A 316 -9.74 -17.18 14.54
CA LEU A 316 -8.88 -16.01 14.54
C LEU A 316 -9.43 -14.85 13.71
N LYS A 317 -10.62 -15.00 13.10
CA LYS A 317 -11.24 -14.00 12.19
C LYS A 317 -10.23 -13.51 11.14
N VAL A 318 -9.53 -14.45 10.50
CA VAL A 318 -8.45 -14.15 9.56
C VAL A 318 -9.03 -13.84 8.19
N GLU A 319 -8.69 -12.66 7.67
CA GLU A 319 -8.87 -12.36 6.26
C GLU A 319 -7.66 -12.83 5.46
N LEU A 320 -7.92 -13.68 4.47
CA LEU A 320 -6.91 -14.13 3.53
C LEU A 320 -6.44 -12.99 2.62
N PRO A 321 -5.20 -13.06 2.12
CA PRO A 321 -4.70 -12.14 1.11
C PRO A 321 -5.66 -12.05 -0.08
N ARG A 322 -5.96 -10.82 -0.50
CA ARG A 322 -6.78 -10.55 -1.68
C ARG A 322 -5.89 -10.22 -2.87
N ILE A 323 -6.13 -10.93 -3.97
CA ILE A 323 -5.52 -10.60 -5.26
C ILE A 323 -6.45 -9.62 -5.98
N ARG A 324 -6.51 -8.38 -5.50
CA ARG A 324 -7.33 -7.33 -6.14
C ARG A 324 -6.45 -6.18 -6.60
N ARG A 325 -6.79 -5.60 -7.76
CA ARG A 325 -6.33 -4.24 -8.07
C ARG A 325 -6.91 -3.31 -7.02
N ILE A 326 -6.07 -2.43 -6.48
CA ILE A 326 -6.54 -1.36 -5.62
C ILE A 326 -7.55 -0.53 -6.44
N LYS A 327 -8.80 -0.50 -5.98
CA LYS A 327 -9.84 0.36 -6.53
C LYS A 327 -9.90 1.63 -5.69
N ARG A 328 -10.29 2.74 -6.31
CA ARG A 328 -10.53 4.01 -5.59
C ARG A 328 -11.47 3.73 -4.42
N PRO A 329 -11.18 4.21 -3.21
CA PRO A 329 -12.13 4.14 -2.11
C PRO A 329 -13.39 4.92 -2.51
N GLU A 330 -14.53 4.25 -2.54
CA GLU A 330 -15.83 4.92 -2.56
C GLU A 330 -16.03 5.46 -1.15
N ILE A 331 -15.86 6.77 -0.96
CA ILE A 331 -16.31 7.42 0.28
C ILE A 331 -17.83 7.42 0.22
N ASP A 332 -18.47 6.73 1.17
CA ASP A 332 -19.93 6.73 1.29
C ASP A 332 -20.44 8.17 1.49
N ASN A 333 -21.66 8.46 1.09
CA ASN A 333 -22.24 9.81 1.22
C ASN A 333 -22.37 10.25 2.70
N GLU A 334 -22.35 9.32 3.66
CA GLU A 334 -22.25 9.62 5.10
C GLU A 334 -20.82 10.00 5.52
N GLU A 335 -19.79 9.30 5.05
CA GLU A 335 -18.38 9.68 5.29
C GLU A 335 -18.03 10.98 4.56
N LYS A 336 -18.66 11.29 3.42
CA LYS A 336 -18.55 12.63 2.82
C LYS A 336 -19.06 13.70 3.78
N LYS A 337 -20.15 13.47 4.53
CA LYS A 337 -20.66 14.44 5.50
C LYS A 337 -19.72 14.62 6.70
N GLU A 338 -19.14 13.53 7.23
CA GLU A 338 -18.14 13.61 8.30
C GLU A 338 -16.77 14.17 7.85
N VAL A 339 -16.46 14.13 6.56
CA VAL A 339 -15.30 14.82 5.97
C VAL A 339 -15.61 16.29 5.65
N LEU A 340 -16.89 16.64 5.53
CA LEU A 340 -17.40 17.99 5.23
C LEU A 340 -17.70 18.83 6.47
N ASP A 341 -17.89 18.20 7.64
CA ASP A 341 -18.01 18.81 8.97
C ASP A 341 -16.69 18.71 9.76
#